data_AF-A0A101UQU9-F1
#
_entry.id   AF-A0A101UQU9-F1
#
_cell.length_a   1.000
_cell.length_b   1.000
_cell.length_c   1.000
_cell.angle_alpha   90.00
_cell.angle_beta   90.00
_cell.angle_gamma   90.00
#
_symmetry.space_group_name_H-M   'P 1'
#
loop_
_entity.id
_entity.type
_entity.pdbx_description
1 polymer ?
#
loop_
_entity_poly.entity_id
_entity_poly.type
_entity_poly.pdbx_seq_one_letter_code
_entity_poly.pdbx_strand_id
1 'polypeptide(L)'
;MTQFPTLIDQVATAVLAPVAATENPHHRAILDVFTEVQDLDRQLGALSGDKLPDGVSAAEQLEKLTDVLVERMAAGAELNVLLSTSCCCAAAPEGDDEDDAQDVPDEAEDEDADFLSCPSRPKTIVHACLDVFDVVGDPDTMASADLVLCLRDLPGDAEGRWPYADLTQVRLAQLLAPYGVRTRDTTGHDGRRYKAYRRTDLLDARAGCSC
;
A
#
# COMPACT_ATOMS: atom_id res chain seq x y z
N MET A 1 -26.65 36.29 -30.97
CA MET A 1 -27.13 36.63 -29.61
C MET A 1 -26.22 35.91 -28.64
N THR A 2 -25.28 36.63 -28.02
CA THR A 2 -24.33 36.09 -27.04
C THR A 2 -24.92 36.26 -25.65
N GLN A 3 -25.38 35.19 -25.02
CA GLN A 3 -25.75 35.20 -23.61
C GLN A 3 -24.46 35.35 -22.79
N PHE A 4 -24.37 36.43 -22.02
CA PHE A 4 -23.31 36.58 -21.03
C PHE A 4 -23.62 35.63 -19.88
N PRO A 5 -22.72 34.69 -19.52
CA PRO A 5 -22.90 33.87 -18.34
C PRO A 5 -22.89 34.82 -17.13
N THR A 6 -24.02 34.91 -16.46
CA THR A 6 -24.12 35.72 -15.25
C THR A 6 -23.36 35.02 -14.12
N LEU A 7 -22.79 35.78 -13.18
CA LEU A 7 -22.12 35.21 -12.00
C LEU A 7 -23.04 34.23 -11.25
N ILE A 8 -24.35 34.47 -11.31
CA ILE A 8 -25.39 33.59 -10.75
C ILE A 8 -25.40 32.22 -11.44
N ASP A 9 -25.18 32.17 -12.75
CA ASP A 9 -25.12 30.92 -13.53
C ASP A 9 -23.86 30.11 -13.19
N GLN A 10 -22.74 30.78 -12.93
CA GLN A 10 -21.49 30.14 -12.50
C GLN A 10 -21.60 29.60 -11.06
N VAL A 11 -22.23 30.37 -10.15
CA VAL A 11 -22.50 29.93 -8.78
C VAL A 11 -23.50 28.77 -8.76
N ALA A 12 -24.57 28.84 -9.57
CA ALA A 12 -25.53 27.75 -9.70
C ALA A 12 -24.87 26.48 -10.24
N THR A 13 -23.97 26.62 -11.22
CA THR A 13 -23.20 25.49 -11.76
C THR A 13 -22.23 24.91 -10.73
N ALA A 14 -21.59 25.72 -9.90
CA ALA A 14 -20.68 25.26 -8.85
C ALA A 14 -21.41 24.58 -7.68
N VAL A 15 -22.59 25.08 -7.28
CA VAL A 15 -23.42 24.51 -6.21
C VAL A 15 -24.12 23.22 -6.66
N LEU A 16 -24.53 23.15 -7.94
CA LEU A 16 -25.15 21.97 -8.54
C LEU A 16 -24.13 21.00 -9.14
N ALA A 17 -22.84 21.35 -9.14
CA ALA A 17 -21.79 20.41 -9.51
C ALA A 17 -21.89 19.24 -8.52
N PRO A 18 -22.08 18.00 -9.02
CA PRO A 18 -22.12 16.85 -8.13
C PRO A 18 -20.79 16.81 -7.40
N VAL A 19 -20.82 17.06 -6.09
CA VAL A 19 -19.68 16.80 -5.21
C VAL A 19 -19.40 15.32 -5.42
N ALA A 20 -18.32 15.02 -6.13
CA ALA A 20 -17.83 13.66 -6.24
C ALA A 20 -17.71 13.18 -4.81
N ALA A 21 -18.56 12.23 -4.41
CA ALA A 21 -18.51 11.67 -3.08
C ALA A 21 -17.13 11.03 -2.97
N THR A 22 -16.18 11.76 -2.41
CA THR A 22 -14.86 11.25 -2.11
C THR A 22 -15.09 10.18 -1.08
N GLU A 23 -15.02 8.91 -1.49
CA GLU A 23 -15.12 7.78 -0.59
C GLU A 23 -14.18 8.05 0.58
N ASN A 24 -14.70 7.99 1.80
CA ASN A 24 -13.88 8.23 2.97
C ASN A 24 -12.74 7.19 2.97
N PRO A 25 -11.46 7.62 2.99
CA PRO A 25 -10.33 6.71 2.88
C PRO A 25 -10.32 5.66 4.01
N HIS A 26 -10.83 6.00 5.19
CA HIS A 26 -10.97 5.07 6.30
C HIS A 26 -11.99 3.96 6.00
N HIS A 27 -13.15 4.32 5.42
CA HIS A 27 -14.14 3.32 5.02
C HIS A 27 -13.63 2.42 3.90
N ARG A 28 -12.85 2.98 2.98
CA ARG A 28 -12.20 2.20 1.93
C ARG A 28 -11.19 1.20 2.53
N ALA A 29 -10.34 1.65 3.45
CA ALA A 29 -9.39 0.77 4.14
C ALA A 29 -10.10 -0.37 4.89
N ILE A 30 -11.21 -0.09 5.58
CA ILE A 30 -12.03 -1.14 6.23
C ILE A 30 -12.52 -2.17 5.22
N LEU A 31 -13.04 -1.73 4.07
CA LEU A 31 -13.56 -2.64 3.04
C LEU A 31 -12.44 -3.46 2.39
N ASP A 32 -11.28 -2.87 2.15
CA ASP A 32 -10.13 -3.53 1.56
C ASP A 32 -9.63 -4.65 2.50
N VAL A 33 -9.40 -4.35 3.78
CA VAL A 33 -8.97 -5.35 4.77
C VAL A 33 -10.04 -6.41 5.01
N PHE A 34 -11.32 -6.04 5.04
CA PHE A 34 -12.41 -7.02 5.18
C PHE A 34 -12.46 -7.99 3.98
N THR A 35 -12.23 -7.49 2.77
CA THR A 35 -12.17 -8.33 1.56
C THR A 35 -10.96 -9.28 1.63
N GLU A 36 -9.82 -8.80 2.10
CA GLU A 36 -8.62 -9.62 2.34
C GLU A 36 -8.91 -10.76 3.33
N VAL A 37 -9.61 -10.49 4.44
CA VAL A 37 -10.02 -11.53 5.40
C VAL A 37 -10.92 -12.58 4.75
N GLN A 38 -11.89 -12.18 3.92
CA GLN A 38 -12.75 -13.12 3.21
C GLN A 38 -12.00 -14.00 2.22
N ASP A 39 -11.03 -13.44 1.51
CA ASP A 39 -10.20 -14.17 0.56
C ASP A 39 -9.30 -15.18 1.27
N LEU A 40 -8.73 -14.81 2.42
CA LEU A 40 -7.95 -15.72 3.27
C LEU A 40 -8.81 -16.83 3.86
N ASP A 41 -10.03 -16.53 4.35
CA ASP A 41 -10.96 -17.54 4.83
C ASP A 41 -11.36 -18.54 3.72
N ARG A 42 -11.52 -18.05 2.47
CA ARG A 42 -11.77 -18.92 1.30
C ARG A 42 -10.56 -19.83 1.00
N GLN A 43 -9.35 -19.31 1.12
CA GLN A 43 -8.12 -20.09 0.96
C GLN A 43 -7.96 -21.15 2.05
N LEU A 44 -8.25 -20.81 3.32
CA LEU A 44 -8.25 -21.77 4.42
C LEU A 44 -9.26 -22.90 4.18
N GLY A 45 -10.46 -22.57 3.71
CA GLY A 45 -11.47 -23.56 3.34
C GLY A 45 -11.00 -24.50 2.24
N ALA A 46 -10.32 -23.97 1.21
CA ALA A 46 -9.77 -24.78 0.12
C ALA A 46 -8.62 -25.70 0.59
N LEU A 47 -7.74 -25.20 1.47
CA LEU A 47 -6.60 -25.96 2.00
C LEU A 47 -7.00 -27.01 3.04
N SER A 48 -8.12 -26.80 3.74
CA SER A 48 -8.64 -27.72 4.76
C SER A 48 -9.50 -28.86 4.19
N GLY A 49 -9.64 -28.94 2.86
CA GLY A 49 -10.37 -30.03 2.21
C GLY A 49 -9.69 -31.40 2.42
N ASP A 50 -10.51 -32.45 2.48
CA ASP A 50 -10.08 -33.83 2.81
C ASP A 50 -9.15 -34.47 1.73
N LYS A 51 -8.99 -33.80 0.58
CA LYS A 51 -8.19 -34.30 -0.53
C LYS A 51 -6.92 -33.47 -0.71
N LEU A 52 -5.78 -34.12 -0.50
CA LEU A 52 -4.48 -33.58 -0.85
C LEU A 52 -4.42 -33.32 -2.38
N PRO A 53 -3.97 -32.14 -2.84
CA PRO A 53 -3.72 -31.91 -4.25
C PRO A 53 -2.60 -32.82 -4.76
N ASP A 54 -2.77 -33.33 -5.98
CA ASP A 54 -1.82 -34.29 -6.57
C ASP A 54 -0.40 -33.71 -6.62
N GLY A 55 0.55 -34.44 -6.01
CA GLY A 55 1.97 -34.08 -6.01
C GLY A 55 2.42 -33.08 -4.94
N VAL A 56 1.54 -32.65 -4.03
CA VAL A 56 1.91 -31.83 -2.86
C VAL A 56 2.08 -32.75 -1.65
N SER A 57 3.15 -32.58 -0.87
CA SER A 57 3.33 -33.34 0.36
C SER A 57 2.45 -32.78 1.49
N ALA A 58 2.08 -33.63 2.46
CA ALA A 58 1.32 -33.19 3.63
C ALA A 58 2.03 -32.08 4.43
N ALA A 59 3.37 -32.11 4.44
CA ALA A 59 4.18 -31.07 5.10
C ALA A 59 4.08 -29.72 4.38
N GLU A 60 4.18 -29.70 3.04
CA GLU A 60 4.01 -28.48 2.25
C GLU A 60 2.58 -27.92 2.34
N GLN A 61 1.56 -28.79 2.46
CA GLN A 61 0.19 -28.34 2.68
C GLN A 61 -0.02 -27.76 4.07
N LEU A 62 0.59 -28.35 5.11
CA LEU A 62 0.54 -27.81 6.46
C LEU A 62 1.27 -26.46 6.56
N GLU A 63 2.41 -26.31 5.90
CA GLU A 63 3.16 -25.05 5.85
C GLU A 63 2.29 -23.94 5.21
N LYS A 64 1.71 -24.21 4.03
CA LYS A 64 0.76 -23.28 3.38
C LYS A 64 -0.43 -22.93 4.26
N LEU A 65 -1.00 -23.91 4.95
CA LEU A 65 -2.13 -23.68 5.83
C LEU A 65 -1.72 -22.77 7.00
N THR A 66 -0.54 -22.98 7.56
CA THR A 66 0.01 -22.16 8.65
C THR A 66 0.27 -20.74 8.19
N ASP A 67 0.85 -20.54 7.00
CA ASP A 67 1.09 -19.21 6.42
C ASP A 67 -0.22 -18.44 6.25
N VAL A 68 -1.24 -19.06 5.65
CA VAL A 68 -2.55 -18.43 5.46
C VAL A 68 -3.23 -18.12 6.80
N LEU A 69 -3.07 -18.98 7.82
CA LEU A 69 -3.60 -18.70 9.18
C LEU A 69 -2.93 -17.48 9.82
N VAL A 70 -1.61 -17.37 9.70
CA VAL A 70 -0.85 -16.21 10.22
C VAL A 70 -1.34 -14.93 9.54
N GLU A 71 -1.49 -14.95 8.22
CA GLU A 71 -1.99 -13.81 7.45
C GLU A 71 -3.43 -13.44 7.85
N ARG A 72 -4.31 -14.44 8.03
CA ARG A 72 -5.70 -14.21 8.46
C ARG A 72 -5.77 -13.59 9.85
N MET A 73 -4.89 -14.00 10.78
CA MET A 73 -4.82 -13.39 12.10
C MET A 73 -4.31 -11.94 12.03
N ALA A 74 -3.31 -11.66 11.19
CA ALA A 74 -2.79 -10.30 11.00
C ALA A 74 -3.84 -9.36 10.41
N ALA A 75 -4.50 -9.77 9.31
CA ALA A 75 -5.57 -8.99 8.69
C ALA A 75 -6.77 -8.79 9.64
N GLY A 76 -7.10 -9.80 10.45
CA GLY A 76 -8.14 -9.68 11.48
C GLY A 76 -7.78 -8.69 12.59
N ALA A 77 -6.52 -8.64 13.01
CA ALA A 77 -6.04 -7.66 13.98
C ALA A 77 -6.10 -6.23 13.42
N GLU A 78 -5.67 -6.04 12.17
CA GLU A 78 -5.75 -4.76 11.47
C GLU A 78 -7.19 -4.29 11.30
N LEU A 79 -8.10 -5.18 10.88
CA LEU A 79 -9.53 -4.86 10.79
C LEU A 79 -10.09 -4.44 12.15
N ASN A 80 -9.72 -5.11 13.23
CA ASN A 80 -10.14 -4.75 14.57
C ASN A 80 -9.64 -3.36 14.99
N VAL A 81 -8.41 -2.99 14.61
CA VAL A 81 -7.86 -1.64 14.85
C VAL A 81 -8.64 -0.59 14.06
N LEU A 82 -8.88 -0.82 12.77
CA LEU A 82 -9.63 0.10 11.91
C LEU A 82 -11.07 0.30 12.40
N LEU A 83 -11.74 -0.78 12.84
CA LEU A 83 -13.09 -0.69 13.40
C LEU A 83 -13.14 -0.02 14.78
N SER A 84 -12.05 -0.09 15.56
CA SER A 84 -11.96 0.53 16.88
C SER A 84 -11.55 2.00 16.82
N THR A 85 -10.98 2.44 15.70
CA THR A 85 -10.62 3.83 15.47
C THR A 85 -11.86 4.59 15.02
N SER A 86 -12.34 5.49 15.87
CA SER A 86 -13.46 6.37 15.51
C SER A 86 -13.07 7.23 14.32
N CYS A 87 -13.82 7.12 13.22
CA CYS A 87 -13.59 7.96 12.05
C CYS A 87 -13.77 9.44 12.44
N CYS A 88 -12.70 10.23 12.35
CA CYS A 88 -12.80 11.68 12.41
C CYS A 88 -13.46 12.15 11.11
N CYS A 89 -14.77 11.97 10.99
CA CYS A 89 -15.55 12.67 9.98
C CYS A 89 -15.25 14.16 10.15
N ALA A 90 -14.86 14.82 9.06
CA ALA A 90 -14.66 16.26 9.02
C ALA A 90 -15.86 16.93 9.68
N ALA A 91 -15.66 17.52 10.86
CA ALA A 91 -16.59 18.51 11.37
C ALA A 91 -16.71 19.57 10.28
N ALA A 92 -17.94 19.85 9.87
CA ALA A 92 -18.22 20.98 9.00
C ALA A 92 -17.51 22.23 9.56
N PRO A 93 -17.01 23.16 8.72
CA PRO A 93 -16.65 24.47 9.23
C PRO A 93 -17.93 25.11 9.75
N GLU A 94 -18.17 24.97 11.05
CA GLU A 94 -19.10 25.82 11.78
C GLU A 94 -18.50 27.21 11.72
N GLY A 95 -19.07 28.03 10.84
CA GLY A 95 -18.84 29.46 10.81
C GLY A 95 -19.44 30.12 12.04
N ASP A 96 -18.94 31.34 12.26
CA ASP A 96 -19.36 32.36 13.22
C ASP A 96 -18.90 32.11 14.66
N ASP A 97 -18.20 33.01 15.35
CA ASP A 97 -17.80 34.40 15.09
C ASP A 97 -16.73 34.81 16.12
N GLU A 98 -15.87 35.76 15.72
CA GLU A 98 -15.35 36.93 16.48
C GLU A 98 -14.89 36.68 17.95
N ASP A 99 -13.66 36.99 18.37
CA ASP A 99 -13.02 38.31 18.30
C ASP A 99 -11.61 38.15 18.95
N ASP A 100 -10.61 38.80 18.36
CA ASP A 100 -9.79 39.84 19.01
C ASP A 100 -8.33 39.85 18.50
N ALA A 101 -7.91 41.06 18.15
CA ALA A 101 -6.79 41.39 17.29
C ALA A 101 -5.43 41.38 18.00
N GLN A 102 -4.36 41.09 17.25
CA GLN A 102 -3.11 41.86 17.35
C GLN A 102 -2.22 41.76 16.09
N ASP A 103 -2.18 42.89 15.38
CA ASP A 103 -1.16 43.50 14.52
C ASP A 103 0.24 42.84 14.38
N VAL A 104 0.53 42.40 13.14
CA VAL A 104 1.73 42.53 12.23
C VAL A 104 3.03 43.19 12.76
N PRO A 105 4.28 42.90 12.26
CA PRO A 105 4.57 42.60 10.85
C PRO A 105 5.67 41.58 10.46
N ASP A 106 5.45 41.03 9.25
CA ASP A 106 6.38 40.84 8.11
C ASP A 106 7.88 41.03 8.36
N GLU A 107 8.63 39.93 8.37
CA GLU A 107 9.97 39.85 7.74
C GLU A 107 10.12 38.49 7.05
N ALA A 108 10.16 38.54 5.73
CA ALA A 108 10.57 37.45 4.85
C ALA A 108 12.09 37.26 4.95
N GLU A 109 12.51 36.08 5.41
CA GLU A 109 13.82 35.51 5.09
C GLU A 109 13.59 34.07 4.60
N ASP A 110 13.32 33.98 3.29
CA ASP A 110 13.65 32.82 2.48
C ASP A 110 15.17 32.64 2.55
N GLU A 111 15.66 31.60 3.21
CA GLU A 111 16.96 30.99 2.88
C GLU A 111 17.11 29.63 3.60
N ASP A 112 17.36 28.61 2.78
CA ASP A 112 18.02 27.34 3.11
C ASP A 112 17.22 26.22 3.83
N ALA A 113 16.12 25.77 3.20
CA ALA A 113 15.60 24.42 3.41
C ALA A 113 16.21 23.39 2.42
N ASP A 114 17.51 23.49 2.15
CA ASP A 114 18.26 22.58 1.25
C ASP A 114 19.24 21.66 2.03
N PHE A 115 18.91 21.35 3.29
CA PHE A 115 19.75 20.51 4.14
C PHE A 115 18.99 19.37 4.79
N LEU A 116 18.39 18.50 3.97
CA LEU A 116 18.29 17.05 4.15
C LEU A 116 17.63 16.53 2.87
N SER A 117 18.43 16.39 1.80
CA SER A 117 18.05 15.56 0.67
C SER A 117 17.81 14.15 1.21
N CYS A 118 16.58 13.86 1.64
CA CYS A 118 16.14 12.50 1.87
C CYS A 118 16.52 11.71 0.61
N PRO A 119 17.09 10.50 0.72
CA PRO A 119 17.21 9.63 -0.43
C PRO A 119 15.81 9.60 -1.05
N SER A 120 15.72 10.05 -2.30
CA SER A 120 14.49 10.28 -3.04
C SER A 120 13.47 9.21 -2.68
N ARG A 121 12.35 9.58 -2.05
CA ARG A 121 11.28 8.63 -1.73
C ARG A 121 11.07 7.75 -2.96
N PRO A 122 11.04 6.41 -2.80
CA PRO A 122 10.98 5.52 -3.95
C PRO A 122 9.75 5.89 -4.78
N LYS A 123 9.97 6.23 -6.07
CA LYS A 123 8.93 6.75 -6.95
C LYS A 123 7.78 5.77 -7.14
N THR A 124 8.07 4.47 -7.06
CA THR A 124 7.10 3.36 -7.11
C THR A 124 7.57 2.20 -6.24
N ILE A 125 6.72 1.21 -5.99
CA ILE A 125 7.12 -0.01 -5.25
C ILE A 125 8.31 -0.74 -5.90
N VAL A 126 8.40 -0.70 -7.24
CA VAL A 126 9.51 -1.30 -7.98
C VAL A 126 10.85 -0.64 -7.64
N HIS A 127 10.85 0.69 -7.46
CA HIS A 127 12.04 1.42 -7.03
C HIS A 127 12.42 1.03 -5.59
N ALA A 128 11.46 0.98 -4.68
CA ALA A 128 11.72 0.56 -3.29
C ALA A 128 12.32 -0.85 -3.24
N CYS A 129 11.80 -1.79 -4.04
CA CYS A 129 12.36 -3.12 -4.15
C CYS A 129 13.80 -3.10 -4.66
N LEU A 130 14.09 -2.33 -5.73
CA LEU A 130 15.44 -2.25 -6.28
C LEU A 130 16.44 -1.62 -5.29
N ASP A 131 16.01 -0.59 -4.56
CA ASP A 131 16.83 0.05 -3.52
C ASP A 131 17.19 -0.97 -2.41
N VAL A 132 16.25 -1.84 -2.01
CA VAL A 132 16.54 -2.93 -1.06
C VAL A 132 17.58 -3.90 -1.63
N PHE A 133 17.48 -4.26 -2.90
CA PHE A 133 18.50 -5.12 -3.53
C PHE A 133 19.87 -4.45 -3.53
N ASP A 134 19.96 -3.14 -3.80
CA ASP A 134 21.20 -2.38 -3.77
C ASP A 134 21.81 -2.37 -2.36
N VAL A 135 20.98 -2.15 -1.32
CA VAL A 135 21.41 -2.13 0.08
C VAL A 135 21.93 -3.50 0.55
N VAL A 136 21.33 -4.59 0.10
CA VAL A 136 21.71 -5.97 0.48
C VAL A 136 22.95 -6.47 -0.27
N GLY A 137 23.43 -5.73 -1.27
CA GLY A 137 24.65 -6.06 -2.03
C GLY A 137 24.39 -6.75 -3.37
N ASP A 138 23.33 -6.34 -4.07
CA ASP A 138 23.00 -6.73 -5.45
C ASP A 138 22.83 -8.24 -5.69
N PRO A 139 22.06 -8.99 -4.87
CA PRO A 139 21.77 -10.38 -5.18
C PRO A 139 20.94 -10.52 -6.46
N ASP A 140 21.16 -11.57 -7.26
CA ASP A 140 20.33 -11.83 -8.46
C ASP A 140 18.87 -12.14 -8.09
N THR A 141 18.66 -12.78 -6.94
CA THR A 141 17.36 -13.19 -6.43
C THR A 141 17.27 -12.96 -4.92
N MET A 142 16.10 -12.55 -4.45
CA MET A 142 15.82 -12.37 -3.02
C MET A 142 14.52 -13.09 -2.65
N ALA A 143 14.49 -13.79 -1.52
CA ALA A 143 13.29 -14.44 -1.05
C ALA A 143 12.19 -13.39 -0.76
N SER A 144 10.93 -13.74 -1.02
CA SER A 144 9.80 -12.84 -0.81
C SER A 144 9.67 -12.41 0.66
N ALA A 145 10.00 -13.29 1.60
CA ALA A 145 10.02 -12.97 3.03
C ALA A 145 11.07 -11.92 3.37
N ASP A 146 12.30 -12.08 2.88
CA ASP A 146 13.42 -11.17 3.16
C ASP A 146 13.18 -9.80 2.54
N LEU A 147 12.68 -9.77 1.30
CA LEU A 147 12.35 -8.51 0.63
C LEU A 147 11.27 -7.73 1.39
N VAL A 148 10.20 -8.41 1.82
CA VAL A 148 9.16 -7.80 2.65
C VAL A 148 9.74 -7.28 3.96
N LEU A 149 10.60 -8.06 4.63
CA LEU A 149 11.20 -7.67 5.90
C LEU A 149 12.01 -6.37 5.76
N CYS A 150 12.85 -6.27 4.73
CA CYS A 150 13.60 -5.04 4.46
C CYS A 150 12.69 -3.86 4.06
N LEU A 151 11.64 -4.10 3.28
CA LEU A 151 10.70 -3.04 2.90
C LEU A 151 9.94 -2.48 4.10
N ARG A 152 9.66 -3.30 5.13
CA ARG A 152 8.96 -2.86 6.35
C ARG A 152 9.75 -1.86 7.19
N ASP A 153 11.07 -1.82 7.02
CA ASP A 153 11.93 -0.85 7.69
C ASP A 153 11.91 0.53 7.00
N LEU A 154 11.30 0.65 5.81
CA LEU A 154 11.17 1.92 5.11
C LEU A 154 10.05 2.79 5.72
N PRO A 155 10.26 4.11 5.83
CA PRO A 155 9.22 5.02 6.29
C PRO A 155 8.18 5.32 5.19
N GLY A 156 6.94 5.52 5.59
CA GLY A 156 5.84 5.97 4.71
C GLY A 156 5.01 4.82 4.13
N ASP A 157 4.36 5.09 3.00
CA ASP A 157 3.39 4.18 2.38
C ASP A 157 3.86 3.66 1.03
N ALA A 158 3.59 2.38 0.77
CA ALA A 158 3.78 1.72 -0.50
C ALA A 158 2.65 2.13 -1.47
N GLU A 159 3.01 2.96 -2.46
CA GLU A 159 2.11 3.50 -3.49
C GLU A 159 0.82 4.13 -2.94
N GLY A 160 0.89 4.71 -1.72
CA GLY A 160 -0.25 5.35 -1.06
C GLY A 160 -1.39 4.40 -0.69
N ARG A 161 -1.17 3.08 -0.72
CA ARG A 161 -2.17 2.07 -0.34
C ARG A 161 -2.00 1.57 1.08
N TRP A 162 -0.78 1.15 1.41
CA TRP A 162 -0.46 0.52 2.69
C TRP A 162 0.82 1.11 3.28
N PRO A 163 0.92 1.29 4.60
CA PRO A 163 2.19 1.57 5.26
C PRO A 163 3.20 0.49 4.93
N TYR A 164 4.45 0.88 4.68
CA TYR A 164 5.53 -0.09 4.49
C TYR A 164 5.65 -1.02 5.70
N ALA A 165 5.42 -0.53 6.92
CA ALA A 165 5.44 -1.32 8.14
C ALA A 165 4.43 -2.49 8.17
N ASP A 166 3.35 -2.42 7.37
CA ASP A 166 2.28 -3.42 7.30
C ASP A 166 2.33 -4.26 6.02
N LEU A 167 3.46 -4.23 5.31
CA LEU A 167 3.64 -5.03 4.10
C LEU A 167 3.67 -6.53 4.44
N THR A 168 2.90 -7.30 3.69
CA THR A 168 2.93 -8.77 3.67
C THR A 168 3.41 -9.26 2.30
N GLN A 169 3.73 -10.55 2.16
CA GLN A 169 4.13 -11.12 0.87
C GLN A 169 3.01 -11.02 -0.18
N VAL A 170 1.75 -11.19 0.26
CA VAL A 170 0.57 -11.04 -0.59
C VAL A 170 0.38 -9.58 -1.02
N ARG A 171 0.44 -8.62 -0.09
CA ARG A 171 0.32 -7.19 -0.42
C ARG A 171 1.41 -6.73 -1.37
N LEU A 172 2.65 -7.17 -1.14
CA LEU A 172 3.75 -6.92 -2.07
C LEU A 172 3.47 -7.52 -3.45
N ALA A 173 2.95 -8.74 -3.54
CA ALA A 173 2.57 -9.35 -4.81
C ALA A 173 1.45 -8.57 -5.52
N GLN A 174 0.48 -8.03 -4.78
CA GLN A 174 -0.59 -7.18 -5.33
C GLN A 174 -0.05 -5.85 -5.86
N LEU A 175 0.90 -5.23 -5.15
CA LEU A 175 1.57 -4.01 -5.61
C LEU A 175 2.42 -4.24 -6.86
N LEU A 176 3.05 -5.41 -6.99
CA LEU A 176 3.91 -5.76 -8.11
C LEU A 176 3.16 -6.32 -9.33
N ALA A 177 1.93 -6.81 -9.16
CA ALA A 177 1.13 -7.39 -10.23
C ALA A 177 0.89 -6.45 -11.44
N PRO A 178 0.60 -5.15 -11.26
CA PRO A 178 0.46 -4.20 -12.37
C PRO A 178 1.72 -4.06 -13.23
N TYR A 179 2.89 -4.28 -12.63
CA TYR A 179 4.19 -4.21 -13.29
C TYR A 179 4.60 -5.53 -13.94
N GLY A 180 3.77 -6.57 -13.87
CA GLY A 180 4.06 -7.89 -14.43
C GLY A 180 5.09 -8.71 -13.64
N VAL A 181 5.55 -8.20 -12.50
CA VAL A 181 6.55 -8.87 -11.65
C VAL A 181 5.87 -9.94 -10.81
N ARG A 182 6.41 -11.16 -10.83
CA ARG A 182 5.88 -12.31 -10.09
C ARG A 182 6.99 -13.06 -9.37
N THR A 183 6.62 -13.72 -8.28
CA THR A 183 7.52 -14.63 -7.59
C THR A 183 7.81 -15.87 -8.43
N ARG A 184 9.05 -16.36 -8.34
CA ARG A 184 9.46 -17.64 -8.93
C ARG A 184 9.92 -18.61 -7.86
N ASP A 185 9.69 -19.89 -8.09
CA ASP A 185 10.23 -20.95 -7.26
C ASP A 185 11.74 -21.04 -7.46
N THR A 186 12.48 -20.82 -6.38
CA THR A 186 13.93 -20.92 -6.33
C THR A 186 14.30 -21.95 -5.27
N THR A 187 15.40 -22.67 -5.49
CA THR A 187 15.91 -23.65 -4.54
C THR A 187 17.13 -23.08 -3.85
N GLY A 188 17.10 -23.00 -2.52
CA GLY A 188 18.24 -22.54 -1.73
C GLY A 188 19.37 -23.55 -1.69
N HIS A 189 20.51 -23.12 -1.15
CA HIS A 189 21.64 -24.01 -0.83
C HIS A 189 21.18 -25.24 -0.02
N ASP A 190 20.23 -25.04 0.89
CA ASP A 190 19.73 -26.08 1.79
C ASP A 190 18.71 -27.04 1.13
N GLY A 191 18.52 -26.92 -0.19
CA GLY A 191 17.58 -27.73 -0.97
C GLY A 191 16.10 -27.38 -0.77
N ARG A 192 15.78 -26.47 0.14
CA ARG A 192 14.41 -25.97 0.34
C ARG A 192 14.02 -25.04 -0.79
N ARG A 193 12.77 -25.18 -1.24
CA ARG A 193 12.17 -24.30 -2.23
C ARG A 193 11.54 -23.10 -1.51
N TYR A 194 11.75 -21.91 -2.06
CA TYR A 194 11.13 -20.69 -1.60
C TYR A 194 10.71 -19.82 -2.77
N LYS A 195 9.75 -18.93 -2.51
CA LYS A 195 9.31 -17.90 -3.47
C LYS A 195 10.31 -16.75 -3.43
N ALA A 196 10.78 -16.35 -4.61
CA ALA A 196 11.78 -15.29 -4.75
C ALA A 196 11.41 -14.32 -5.86
N TYR A 197 11.81 -13.06 -5.68
CA TYR A 197 11.81 -12.07 -6.74
C TYR A 197 13.18 -12.01 -7.40
N ARG A 198 13.21 -11.81 -8.72
CA ARG A 198 14.44 -11.63 -9.48
C ARG A 198 14.69 -10.15 -9.69
N ARG A 199 15.94 -9.72 -9.50
CA ARG A 199 16.35 -8.35 -9.78
C ARG A 199 16.12 -7.98 -11.24
N THR A 200 16.37 -8.91 -12.17
CA THR A 200 16.11 -8.69 -13.60
C THR A 200 14.67 -8.35 -13.90
N ASP A 201 13.72 -9.08 -13.30
CA ASP A 201 12.28 -8.89 -13.55
C ASP A 201 11.84 -7.50 -13.00
N LEU A 202 12.43 -7.03 -11.89
CA LEU A 202 12.20 -5.69 -11.34
C LEU A 202 12.85 -4.59 -12.21
N LEU A 203 14.05 -4.82 -12.76
CA LEU A 203 14.71 -3.88 -13.67
C LEU A 203 13.94 -3.71 -14.98
N ASP A 204 13.42 -4.81 -15.53
CA ASP A 204 12.56 -4.79 -16.72
C ASP A 204 11.26 -4.03 -16.43
N ALA A 205 10.65 -4.28 -15.27
CA ALA A 205 9.47 -3.54 -14.82
C ALA A 205 9.73 -2.03 -14.64
N ARG A 206 10.93 -1.65 -14.17
CA ARG A 206 11.32 -0.24 -14.04
C ARG A 206 11.30 0.49 -15.38
N ALA A 207 11.66 -0.18 -16.48
CA ALA A 207 11.60 0.40 -17.83
C ALA A 207 10.15 0.69 -18.28
N GLY A 208 9.17 -0.01 -17.70
CA GLY A 208 7.73 0.23 -17.92
C GLY A 208 7.11 1.26 -16.99
N CYS A 209 7.82 1.72 -15.95
CA CYS A 209 7.34 2.77 -15.06
C CYS A 209 7.36 4.12 -15.81
N SER A 210 6.20 4.74 -16.03
CA SER A 210 6.11 6.14 -16.45
C SER A 210 6.55 7.03 -15.28
N CYS A 211 7.84 7.37 -15.26
CA CYS A 211 8.43 8.27 -14.28
C CYS A 211 8.25 9.73 -14.70
#